data_AF-A0A387B4A7-F1
#
_entry.id   AF-A0A387B4A7-F1
#
_cell.length_a   1.000
_cell.length_b   1.000
_cell.length_c   1.000
_cell.angle_alpha   90.00
_cell.angle_beta   90.00
_cell.angle_gamma   90.00
#
_symmetry.space_group_name_H-M   'P 1'
#
loop_
_entity.id
_entity.type
_entity.pdbx_description
1 polymer ?
#
loop_
_entity_poly.entity_id
_entity_poly.type
_entity_poly.pdbx_seq_one_letter_code
_entity_poly.pdbx_strand_id
1 'polypeptide(L)'
;MVTSSRDRENYLGADAGAPPPPPPGGYRAAKRVQASAAPVAAPPVPRVRPSRLSIAALASAIVFALVLLIMWAAGATDAIYGMFVLALQLAVLIVVVASLVDTRGRALGSAALALALLVNVGTIGAASAVTRPPSVTLTSPEDDYWAGYPGIKGQYTDEILARTSLEQAQATAEEVLADIRERLSEEYGFTWVAGRGPSTRAERNGFGGESMLVEWTSERWGTAEPISDISLKLDAMATIGEVLEQHGFAPLYSFNDPASGFDPGMLERLYGSDDIRTQPEWEWYSEDYPGPMRFYANITDLTLDDDGSFRAAREAQVAGSDEPIEGLRIGFLVPEVLSEADRDEFVTRMADYPDGG
;
A
#
# COMPACT_ATOMS: atom_id res chain seq x y z
N MET A 1 -2.37 -7.59 58.29
CA MET A 1 -1.60 -7.89 57.07
C MET A 1 -2.62 -8.00 55.94
N VAL A 2 -2.65 -7.18 54.88
CA VAL A 2 -1.75 -6.16 54.35
C VAL A 2 -2.60 -5.17 53.52
N THR A 3 -2.21 -3.89 53.57
CA THR A 3 -2.59 -2.76 52.69
C THR A 3 -2.24 -3.02 51.22
N SER A 4 -2.98 -2.58 50.20
CA SER A 4 -2.83 -1.23 49.61
C SER A 4 -3.79 -1.06 48.42
N SER A 5 -4.33 0.14 48.21
CA SER A 5 -4.88 0.59 46.90
C SER A 5 -5.07 2.11 46.92
N ARG A 6 -3.94 2.83 46.86
CA ARG A 6 -3.92 4.16 46.22
C ARG A 6 -4.07 3.95 44.71
N ASP A 7 -4.58 4.97 44.03
CA ASP A 7 -4.68 5.13 42.56
C ASP A 7 -6.04 4.85 41.91
N ARG A 8 -7.13 5.15 42.62
CA ARG A 8 -8.48 5.30 42.03
C ARG A 8 -9.01 6.74 42.04
N GLU A 9 -8.14 7.75 42.11
CA GLU A 9 -8.51 9.16 42.31
C GLU A 9 -8.59 10.05 41.05
N ASN A 10 -8.44 9.53 39.82
CA ASN A 10 -8.38 10.40 38.62
C ASN A 10 -9.44 10.13 37.54
N TYR A 11 -10.68 9.80 37.93
CA TYR A 11 -11.81 9.92 37.00
C TYR A 11 -12.93 10.78 37.59
N LEU A 12 -12.91 12.04 37.14
CA LEU A 12 -13.93 13.07 37.33
C LEU A 12 -15.18 12.71 36.52
N GLY A 13 -16.21 12.26 37.23
CA GLY A 13 -17.54 12.01 36.68
C GLY A 13 -18.60 12.29 37.74
N ALA A 14 -18.61 13.50 38.29
CA ALA A 14 -19.58 13.94 39.28
C ALA A 14 -20.18 15.30 38.88
N ASP A 15 -21.43 15.26 38.42
CA ASP A 15 -22.59 16.16 38.60
C ASP A 15 -22.41 17.59 39.20
N ALA A 16 -21.32 18.30 38.90
CA ALA A 16 -21.05 19.66 39.38
C ALA A 16 -20.82 20.69 38.27
N GLY A 17 -21.10 20.33 37.00
CA GLY A 17 -20.85 21.19 35.83
C GLY A 17 -22.09 21.60 35.02
N ALA A 18 -23.29 21.14 35.36
CA ALA A 18 -24.50 21.52 34.64
C ALA A 18 -25.00 22.89 35.15
N PRO A 19 -25.20 23.90 34.28
CA PRO A 19 -25.74 25.19 34.70
C PRO A 19 -27.18 25.02 35.26
N PRO A 20 -27.56 25.76 36.31
CA PRO A 20 -28.86 25.58 36.94
C PRO A 20 -30.00 25.89 35.95
N PRO A 21 -31.11 25.13 36.01
CA PRO A 21 -32.24 25.37 35.13
C PRO A 21 -32.87 26.75 35.39
N PRO A 22 -33.35 27.45 34.35
CA PRO A 22 -33.90 28.80 34.49
C PRO A 22 -35.16 28.79 35.37
N PRO A 23 -35.42 29.88 36.13
CA PRO A 23 -36.60 29.96 36.98
C PRO A 23 -37.91 29.95 36.16
N PRO A 24 -39.02 29.44 36.74
CA PRO A 24 -40.31 29.37 36.05
C PRO A 24 -40.77 30.77 35.62
N GLY A 25 -40.89 30.99 34.31
CA GLY A 25 -41.22 32.30 33.71
C GLY A 25 -40.16 32.89 32.77
N GLY A 26 -38.94 32.33 32.76
CA GLY A 26 -37.85 32.70 31.86
C GLY A 26 -37.25 34.09 32.13
N TYR A 27 -36.02 34.34 31.66
CA TYR A 27 -35.27 35.59 31.91
C TYR A 27 -35.77 36.80 31.09
N ARG A 28 -37.08 37.06 31.08
CA ARG A 28 -37.70 38.14 30.30
C ARG A 28 -37.47 39.55 30.89
N ALA A 29 -36.86 39.67 32.08
CA ALA A 29 -36.65 40.96 32.75
C ALA A 29 -35.22 41.22 33.27
N ALA A 30 -34.24 40.38 32.94
CA ALA A 30 -32.85 40.60 33.34
C ALA A 30 -32.18 41.68 32.47
N LYS A 31 -32.46 42.95 32.76
CA LYS A 31 -31.73 44.11 32.21
C LYS A 31 -30.27 44.05 32.67
N ARG A 32 -29.34 43.81 31.75
CA ARG A 32 -27.90 44.04 31.97
C ARG A 32 -27.70 45.52 32.34
N VAL A 33 -27.27 45.77 33.57
CA VAL A 33 -26.70 47.05 33.96
C VAL A 33 -25.34 47.16 33.26
N GLN A 34 -25.33 47.85 32.13
CA GLN A 34 -24.10 48.20 31.43
C GLN A 34 -23.51 49.41 32.16
N ALA A 35 -22.69 49.16 33.18
CA ALA A 35 -21.87 50.19 33.78
C ALA A 35 -20.85 50.65 32.73
N SER A 36 -21.03 51.87 32.20
CA SER A 36 -20.04 52.54 31.37
C SER A 36 -18.80 52.81 32.20
N ALA A 37 -17.85 51.89 32.19
CA ALA A 37 -16.47 52.18 32.52
C ALA A 37 -15.89 53.00 31.35
N ALA A 38 -15.41 54.20 31.65
CA ALA A 38 -14.64 54.99 30.69
C ALA A 38 -13.47 54.15 30.15
N PRO A 39 -13.15 54.20 28.84
CA PRO A 39 -12.08 53.40 28.28
C PRO A 39 -10.75 53.88 28.86
N VAL A 40 -10.16 53.07 29.76
CA VAL A 40 -8.75 53.20 30.10
C VAL A 40 -7.99 52.84 28.82
N ALA A 41 -7.30 53.81 28.23
CA ALA A 41 -6.46 53.59 27.06
C ALA A 41 -5.46 52.48 27.40
N ALA A 42 -5.59 51.33 26.73
CA ALA A 42 -4.63 50.24 26.86
C ALA A 42 -3.23 50.79 26.51
N PRO A 43 -2.19 50.51 27.30
CA PRO A 43 -0.84 50.93 26.95
C PRO A 43 -0.49 50.37 25.56
N PRO A 44 0.20 51.15 24.70
CA PRO A 44 0.54 50.69 23.36
C PRO A 44 1.36 49.40 23.47
N VAL A 45 0.81 48.29 22.96
CA VAL A 45 1.54 47.02 22.87
C VAL A 45 2.78 47.28 22.03
N PRO A 46 4.00 47.06 22.56
CA PRO A 46 5.21 47.30 21.79
C PRO A 46 5.20 46.41 20.54
N ARG A 47 5.20 47.02 19.35
CA ARG A 47 5.33 46.31 18.07
C ARG A 47 6.75 45.75 18.00
N VAL A 48 6.92 44.50 18.41
CA VAL A 48 8.19 43.79 18.30
C VAL A 48 8.49 43.63 16.81
N ARG A 49 9.59 44.22 16.36
CA ARG A 49 10.04 44.05 14.98
C ARG A 49 10.49 42.59 14.80
N PRO A 50 10.02 41.90 13.75
CA PRO A 50 10.40 40.52 13.51
C PRO A 50 11.91 40.40 13.31
N SER A 51 12.51 39.34 13.85
CA SER A 51 13.93 39.08 13.67
C SER A 51 14.21 38.59 12.25
N ARG A 52 15.39 38.93 11.70
CA ARG A 52 15.78 38.51 10.35
C ARG A 52 15.74 36.99 10.17
N LEU A 53 16.05 36.24 11.24
CA LEU A 53 15.98 34.79 11.26
C LEU A 53 14.53 34.28 11.09
N SER A 54 13.56 34.91 11.74
CA SER A 54 12.14 34.53 11.62
C SER A 54 11.55 34.87 10.24
N ILE A 55 12.03 35.93 9.60
CA ILE A 55 11.67 36.27 8.20
C ILE A 55 12.28 35.23 7.26
N ALA A 56 13.55 34.86 7.45
CA ALA A 56 14.22 33.85 6.64
C ALA A 56 13.55 32.47 6.81
N ALA A 57 13.19 32.08 8.03
CA ALA A 57 12.48 30.84 8.29
C ALA A 57 11.14 30.77 7.56
N LEU A 58 10.34 31.85 7.62
CA LEU A 58 9.07 31.91 6.91
C LEU A 58 9.26 31.91 5.38
N ALA A 59 10.22 32.67 4.87
CA ALA A 59 10.51 32.70 3.43
C ALA A 59 10.96 31.32 2.92
N SER A 60 11.85 30.64 3.64
CA SER A 60 12.30 29.29 3.30
C SER A 60 11.16 28.28 3.36
N ALA A 61 10.28 28.35 4.37
CA ALA A 61 9.11 27.47 4.46
C ALA A 61 8.13 27.69 3.30
N ILE A 62 7.89 28.95 2.90
CA ILE A 62 7.03 29.29 1.76
C ILE A 62 7.64 28.77 0.45
N VAL A 63 8.92 29.03 0.20
CA VAL A 63 9.60 28.58 -1.02
C VAL A 63 9.59 27.07 -1.10
N PHE A 64 9.90 26.38 0.01
CA PHE A 64 9.88 24.93 0.06
C PHE A 64 8.48 24.36 -0.18
N ALA A 65 7.44 24.93 0.44
CA ALA A 65 6.06 24.54 0.21
C ALA A 65 5.64 24.71 -1.26
N LEU A 66 6.04 25.82 -1.90
CA LEU A 66 5.77 26.06 -3.32
C LEU A 66 6.49 25.04 -4.22
N VAL A 67 7.75 24.73 -3.93
CA VAL A 67 8.50 23.71 -4.68
C VAL A 67 7.80 22.35 -4.57
N LEU A 68 7.41 21.93 -3.36
CA LEU A 68 6.67 20.68 -3.17
C LEU A 68 5.33 20.67 -3.92
N LEU A 69 4.57 21.76 -3.89
CA LEU A 69 3.29 21.86 -4.61
C LEU A 69 3.49 21.83 -6.14
N ILE A 70 4.54 22.46 -6.67
CA ILE A 70 4.87 22.41 -8.10
C ILE A 70 5.30 20.99 -8.51
N MET A 71 6.17 20.35 -7.72
CA MET A 71 6.61 18.97 -7.97
C MET A 71 5.43 17.99 -7.94
N TRP A 72 4.51 18.18 -6.99
CA TRP A 72 3.28 17.40 -6.89
C TRP A 72 2.37 17.63 -8.11
N ALA A 73 2.14 18.88 -8.50
CA ALA A 73 1.33 19.22 -9.67
C ALA A 73 1.93 18.70 -10.99
N ALA A 74 3.26 18.56 -11.06
CA ALA A 74 3.98 18.00 -12.21
C ALA A 74 4.07 16.46 -12.21
N GLY A 75 3.52 15.78 -11.20
CA GLY A 75 3.57 14.31 -11.10
C GLY A 75 4.96 13.75 -10.78
N ALA A 76 5.89 14.56 -10.29
CA ALA A 76 7.27 14.15 -10.00
C ALA A 76 7.39 13.48 -8.62
N THR A 77 6.58 12.45 -8.36
CA THR A 77 6.49 11.77 -7.04
C THR A 77 7.80 11.11 -6.63
N ASP A 78 8.53 10.51 -7.56
CA ASP A 78 9.84 9.89 -7.27
C ASP A 78 10.88 10.93 -6.82
N ALA A 79 10.82 12.14 -7.39
CA ALA A 79 11.71 13.23 -7.00
C ALA A 79 11.34 13.80 -5.62
N ILE A 80 10.07 13.74 -5.20
CA ILE A 80 9.61 14.18 -3.88
C ILE A 80 10.20 13.29 -2.77
N TYR A 81 10.36 11.99 -3.02
CA TYR A 81 10.99 11.04 -2.09
C TYR A 81 12.52 10.99 -2.23
N GLY A 82 13.09 11.74 -3.17
CA GLY A 82 14.53 11.79 -3.39
C GLY A 82 15.30 12.30 -2.16
N MET A 83 16.49 11.73 -1.95
CA MET A 83 17.39 12.09 -0.85
C MET A 83 17.65 13.61 -0.75
N PHE A 84 17.69 14.30 -1.89
CA PHE A 84 17.90 15.75 -1.93
C PHE A 84 16.73 16.55 -1.31
N VAL A 85 15.48 16.18 -1.59
CA VAL A 85 14.30 16.88 -1.08
C VAL A 85 14.13 16.63 0.42
N LEU A 86 14.43 15.41 0.88
CA LEU A 86 14.47 15.09 2.31
C LEU A 86 15.52 15.90 3.07
N ALA A 87 16.73 16.03 2.50
CA ALA A 87 17.78 16.87 3.08
C ALA A 87 17.36 18.34 3.14
N LEU A 88 16.70 18.84 2.10
CA LEU A 88 16.17 20.20 2.06
C LEU A 88 15.07 20.43 3.11
N GLN A 89 14.16 19.47 3.29
CA GLN A 89 13.13 19.53 4.33
C GLN A 89 13.76 19.62 5.73
N LEU A 90 14.78 18.81 6.01
CA LEU A 90 15.47 18.81 7.29
C LEU A 90 16.16 20.16 7.54
N ALA A 91 16.80 20.73 6.51
CA ALA A 91 17.41 22.06 6.59
C ALA A 91 16.38 23.15 6.90
N VAL A 92 15.22 23.14 6.23
CA VAL A 92 14.12 24.09 6.51
C VAL A 92 13.61 23.93 7.94
N LEU A 93 13.41 22.69 8.41
CA LEU A 93 12.96 22.40 9.77
C LEU A 93 13.96 22.93 10.82
N ILE A 94 15.25 22.73 10.61
CA ILE A 94 16.30 23.25 11.51
C ILE A 94 16.22 24.78 11.62
N VAL A 95 16.06 25.49 10.49
CA VAL A 95 15.94 26.96 10.48
C VAL A 95 14.67 27.43 11.18
N VAL A 96 13.55 26.71 10.99
CA VAL A 96 12.28 27.00 11.68
C VAL A 96 12.42 26.79 13.19
N VAL A 97 12.98 25.67 13.64
CA VAL A 97 13.21 25.39 15.06
C VAL A 97 14.14 26.43 15.69
N ALA A 98 15.24 26.79 15.01
CA ALA A 98 16.14 27.84 15.47
C ALA A 98 15.42 29.20 15.64
N SER A 99 14.44 29.50 14.78
CA SER A 99 13.65 30.74 14.88
C SER A 99 12.70 30.78 16.08
N LEU A 100 12.28 29.63 16.61
CA LEU A 100 11.37 29.53 17.76
C LEU A 100 12.07 29.78 19.11
N VAL A 101 13.38 29.58 19.16
CA VAL A 101 14.23 29.88 20.33
C VAL A 101 14.36 31.39 20.52
N ASP A 102 14.25 32.19 19.45
CA ASP A 102 14.25 33.64 19.53
C ASP A 102 12.88 34.18 19.98
N THR A 103 12.85 34.71 21.21
CA THR A 103 11.65 35.32 21.81
C THR A 103 11.00 36.40 20.93
N ARG A 104 11.78 37.09 20.06
CA ARG A 104 11.29 38.14 19.15
C ARG A 104 10.78 37.59 17.82
N GLY A 105 11.06 36.33 17.50
CA GLY A 105 10.73 35.67 16.23
C GLY A 105 9.58 34.64 16.32
N ARG A 106 9.13 34.32 17.53
CA ARG A 106 8.17 33.22 17.80
C ARG A 106 6.90 33.24 16.96
N ALA A 107 6.30 34.40 16.71
CA ALA A 107 5.06 34.47 15.92
C ALA A 107 5.26 33.99 14.47
N LEU A 108 6.29 34.50 13.79
CA LEU A 108 6.60 34.09 12.42
C LEU A 108 7.20 32.68 12.36
N GLY A 109 8.01 32.30 13.36
CA GLY A 109 8.52 30.93 13.48
C GLY A 109 7.40 29.91 13.67
N SER A 110 6.34 30.24 14.42
CA SER A 110 5.17 29.37 14.60
C SER A 110 4.36 29.25 13.31
N ALA A 111 4.22 30.33 12.55
CA ALA A 111 3.57 30.29 11.24
C ALA A 111 4.38 29.46 10.24
N ALA A 112 5.71 29.59 10.23
CA ALA A 112 6.60 28.78 9.41
C ALA A 112 6.56 27.30 9.80
N LEU A 113 6.48 26.99 11.10
CA LEU A 113 6.32 25.61 11.59
C LEU A 113 4.99 25.02 11.16
N ALA A 114 3.88 25.76 11.33
CA ALA A 114 2.57 25.31 10.89
C ALA A 114 2.56 25.00 9.38
N LEU A 115 3.17 25.87 8.57
CA LEU A 115 3.29 25.67 7.13
C LEU A 115 4.16 24.44 6.78
N ALA A 116 5.31 24.28 7.43
CA ALA A 116 6.20 23.14 7.21
C ALA A 116 5.57 21.81 7.64
N LEU A 117 4.74 21.80 8.69
CA LEU A 117 4.00 20.61 9.11
C LEU A 117 2.81 20.31 8.20
N LEU A 118 2.15 21.32 7.64
CA LEU A 118 1.06 21.13 6.68
C LEU A 118 1.56 20.71 5.30
N VAL A 119 2.67 21.28 4.84
CA VAL A 119 3.25 21.03 3.51
C VAL A 119 4.65 20.43 3.68
N ASN A 120 4.70 19.12 3.90
CA ASN A 120 5.92 18.34 3.94
C ASN A 120 5.86 17.17 2.94
N VAL A 121 6.99 16.51 2.74
CA VAL A 121 7.12 15.33 1.87
C VAL A 121 6.11 14.24 2.23
N GLY A 122 5.82 14.03 3.52
CA GLY A 122 4.84 13.05 3.98
C GLY A 122 3.38 13.44 3.67
N THR A 123 2.98 14.70 3.90
CA THR A 123 1.60 15.14 3.61
C THR A 123 1.33 15.29 2.12
N ILE A 124 2.30 15.78 1.34
CA ILE A 124 2.23 15.81 -0.12
C ILE A 124 2.22 14.38 -0.67
N GLY A 125 3.06 13.49 -0.11
CA GLY A 125 3.12 12.07 -0.48
C GLY A 125 1.80 11.32 -0.20
N ALA A 126 1.22 11.52 0.98
CA ALA A 126 -0.09 10.97 1.33
C ALA A 126 -1.21 11.56 0.45
N ALA A 127 -1.15 12.86 0.11
CA ALA A 127 -2.09 13.46 -0.83
C ALA A 127 -1.94 12.87 -2.25
N SER A 128 -0.73 12.63 -2.75
CA SER A 128 -0.54 11.92 -4.02
C SER A 128 -1.05 10.48 -4.03
N ALA A 129 -1.12 9.82 -2.87
CA ALA A 129 -1.71 8.48 -2.77
C ALA A 129 -3.26 8.52 -2.83
N VAL A 130 -3.88 9.56 -2.27
CA VAL A 130 -5.35 9.71 -2.17
C VAL A 130 -5.96 10.40 -3.40
N THR A 131 -5.22 11.31 -4.03
CA THR A 131 -5.58 11.89 -5.33
C THR A 131 -4.79 11.20 -6.43
N ARG A 132 -5.35 10.12 -6.98
CA ARG A 132 -5.16 9.80 -8.40
C ARG A 132 -6.29 10.49 -9.18
N PRO A 133 -6.16 11.77 -9.59
CA PRO A 133 -6.97 12.23 -10.70
C PRO A 133 -6.54 11.44 -11.95
N PRO A 134 -7.43 11.22 -12.93
CA PRO A 134 -6.98 10.80 -14.24
C PRO A 134 -5.91 11.78 -14.66
N SER A 135 -4.78 11.26 -15.14
CA SER A 135 -3.74 12.06 -15.78
C SER A 135 -4.39 12.83 -16.93
N VAL A 136 -4.83 14.07 -16.67
CA VAL A 136 -5.00 15.06 -17.72
C VAL A 136 -3.62 15.63 -17.97
N THR A 137 -2.73 14.78 -18.48
CA THR A 137 -1.72 15.26 -19.40
C THR A 137 -2.51 15.92 -20.51
N LEU A 138 -2.18 17.15 -20.89
CA LEU A 138 -2.66 17.71 -22.15
C LEU A 138 -2.08 16.81 -23.24
N THR A 139 -2.77 15.71 -23.54
CA THR A 139 -2.34 14.74 -24.54
C THR A 139 -2.31 15.46 -25.87
N SER A 140 -1.15 15.44 -26.51
CA SER A 140 -1.13 15.74 -27.92
C SER A 140 -2.02 14.70 -28.64
N PRO A 141 -2.58 14.99 -29.82
CA PRO A 141 -3.32 13.99 -30.59
C PRO A 141 -2.53 12.70 -30.84
N GLU A 142 -1.19 12.79 -30.83
CA GLU A 142 -0.28 11.65 -30.92
C GLU A 142 -0.28 10.80 -29.64
N ASP A 143 -0.29 11.44 -28.45
CA ASP A 143 -0.41 10.72 -27.18
C ASP A 143 -1.77 10.03 -27.04
N ASP A 144 -2.84 10.67 -27.51
CA ASP A 144 -4.20 10.11 -27.50
C ASP A 144 -4.32 8.90 -28.46
N TYR A 145 -3.64 8.96 -29.60
CA TYR A 145 -3.56 7.86 -30.54
C TYR A 145 -2.88 6.62 -29.92
N TRP A 146 -1.68 6.79 -29.36
CA TRP A 146 -0.93 5.68 -28.76
C TRP A 146 -1.53 5.17 -27.45
N ALA A 147 -2.30 6.00 -26.73
CA ALA A 147 -3.09 5.54 -25.60
C ALA A 147 -4.12 4.47 -26.00
N GLY A 148 -4.58 4.45 -27.26
CA GLY A 148 -5.46 3.40 -27.79
C GLY A 148 -4.76 2.11 -28.26
N TYR A 149 -3.42 2.04 -28.18
CA TYR A 149 -2.66 0.88 -28.64
C TYR A 149 -3.11 -0.40 -27.90
N PRO A 150 -3.59 -1.43 -28.62
CA PRO A 150 -4.20 -2.62 -27.99
C PRO A 150 -3.17 -3.63 -27.47
N GLY A 151 -1.90 -3.52 -27.87
CA GLY A 151 -0.81 -4.38 -27.42
C GLY A 151 -0.04 -3.81 -26.23
N ILE A 152 1.14 -4.36 -25.97
CA ILE A 152 2.10 -3.84 -25.00
C ILE A 152 3.34 -3.37 -25.76
N LYS A 153 3.80 -2.15 -25.47
CA LYS A 153 5.01 -1.58 -26.05
C LYS A 153 6.20 -2.54 -25.93
N GLY A 154 6.92 -2.76 -27.02
CA GLY A 154 8.09 -3.66 -27.05
C GLY A 154 7.75 -5.12 -27.34
N GLN A 155 6.48 -5.44 -27.62
CA GLN A 155 6.02 -6.80 -27.92
C GLN A 155 5.40 -6.87 -29.30
N TYR A 156 5.75 -7.92 -30.04
CA TYR A 156 5.26 -8.10 -31.40
C TYR A 156 3.91 -8.82 -31.42
N THR A 157 3.06 -8.45 -32.40
CA THR A 157 1.71 -9.03 -32.57
C THR A 157 1.73 -10.55 -32.69
N ASP A 158 2.67 -11.09 -33.47
CA ASP A 158 2.81 -12.52 -33.69
C ASP A 158 3.24 -13.25 -32.42
N GLU A 159 4.10 -12.65 -31.60
CA GLU A 159 4.45 -13.19 -30.28
C GLU A 159 3.23 -13.23 -29.35
N ILE A 160 2.47 -12.14 -29.25
CA ILE A 160 1.25 -12.07 -28.43
C ILE A 160 0.24 -13.13 -28.87
N LEU A 161 0.02 -13.27 -30.18
CA LEU A 161 -0.92 -14.25 -30.72
C LEU A 161 -0.42 -15.69 -30.58
N ALA A 162 0.88 -15.92 -30.48
CA ALA A 162 1.44 -17.26 -30.33
C ALA A 162 1.45 -17.76 -28.87
N ARG A 163 1.28 -16.86 -27.89
CA ARG A 163 1.24 -17.21 -26.45
C ARG A 163 -0.03 -18.00 -26.09
N THR A 164 0.04 -18.64 -24.92
CA THR A 164 -1.11 -19.22 -24.22
C THR A 164 -2.23 -18.21 -24.11
N SER A 165 -3.44 -18.61 -24.48
CA SER A 165 -4.63 -17.75 -24.33
C SER A 165 -5.07 -17.68 -22.87
N LEU A 166 -5.93 -16.70 -22.55
CA LEU A 166 -6.54 -16.61 -21.22
C LEU A 166 -7.30 -17.89 -20.87
N GLU A 167 -8.08 -18.43 -21.80
CA GLU A 167 -8.91 -19.62 -21.59
C GLU A 167 -8.05 -20.88 -21.39
N GLN A 168 -6.95 -21.01 -22.14
CA GLN A 168 -5.99 -22.09 -21.95
C GLN A 168 -5.32 -22.00 -20.57
N ALA A 169 -4.86 -20.80 -20.19
CA ALA A 169 -4.24 -20.57 -18.88
C ALA A 169 -5.21 -20.88 -17.72
N GLN A 170 -6.49 -20.52 -17.87
CA GLN A 170 -7.54 -20.84 -16.90
C GLN A 170 -7.74 -22.36 -16.76
N ALA A 171 -7.84 -23.08 -17.87
CA ALA A 171 -8.03 -24.53 -17.87
C ALA A 171 -6.83 -25.25 -17.24
N THR A 172 -5.60 -24.88 -17.62
CA THR A 172 -4.39 -25.46 -17.03
C THR A 172 -4.29 -25.16 -15.54
N ALA A 173 -4.57 -23.94 -15.11
CA ALA A 173 -4.53 -23.58 -13.69
C ALA A 173 -5.58 -24.33 -12.87
N GLU A 174 -6.80 -24.51 -13.39
CA GLU A 174 -7.85 -25.29 -12.71
C GLU A 174 -7.43 -26.75 -12.51
N GLU A 175 -6.87 -27.37 -13.56
CA GLU A 175 -6.37 -28.75 -13.54
C GLU A 175 -5.23 -28.90 -12.52
N VAL A 176 -4.18 -28.07 -12.63
CA VAL A 176 -3.02 -28.13 -11.72
C VAL A 176 -3.42 -27.89 -10.26
N LEU A 177 -4.28 -26.89 -10.00
CA LEU A 177 -4.77 -26.63 -8.64
C LEU A 177 -5.67 -27.77 -8.13
N ALA A 178 -6.41 -28.46 -8.98
CA ALA A 178 -7.18 -29.63 -8.57
C ALA A 178 -6.25 -30.78 -8.15
N ASP A 179 -5.25 -31.10 -8.99
CA ASP A 179 -4.31 -32.19 -8.74
C ASP A 179 -3.48 -31.96 -7.47
N ILE A 180 -2.99 -30.73 -7.26
CA ILE A 180 -2.27 -30.36 -6.03
C ILE A 180 -3.17 -30.60 -4.81
N ARG A 181 -4.41 -30.11 -4.85
CA ARG A 181 -5.32 -30.24 -3.72
C ARG A 181 -5.68 -31.68 -3.44
N GLU A 182 -5.98 -32.46 -4.46
CA GLU A 182 -6.27 -33.90 -4.33
C GLU A 182 -5.10 -34.63 -3.69
N ARG A 183 -3.89 -34.45 -4.22
CA ARG A 183 -2.68 -35.12 -3.72
C ARG A 183 -2.39 -34.78 -2.26
N LEU A 184 -2.43 -33.50 -1.92
CA LEU A 184 -2.18 -33.05 -0.54
C LEU A 184 -3.29 -33.48 0.42
N SER A 185 -4.54 -33.51 -0.03
CA SER A 185 -5.67 -34.04 0.75
C SER A 185 -5.51 -35.54 1.02
N GLU A 186 -5.07 -36.32 0.04
CA GLU A 186 -4.85 -37.77 0.22
C GLU A 186 -3.68 -38.09 1.14
N GLU A 187 -2.57 -37.38 1.00
CA GLU A 187 -1.33 -37.69 1.75
C GLU A 187 -1.33 -37.12 3.17
N TYR A 188 -1.86 -35.90 3.34
CA TYR A 188 -1.76 -35.15 4.61
C TYR A 188 -3.11 -34.87 5.27
N GLY A 189 -4.22 -35.18 4.59
CA GLY A 189 -5.56 -34.97 5.13
C GLY A 189 -6.02 -33.51 5.12
N PHE A 190 -5.37 -32.63 4.34
CA PHE A 190 -5.76 -31.22 4.25
C PHE A 190 -7.17 -31.07 3.67
N THR A 191 -7.91 -30.09 4.20
CA THR A 191 -9.17 -29.64 3.63
C THR A 191 -9.03 -28.21 3.11
N TRP A 192 -9.81 -27.86 2.09
CA TRP A 192 -9.59 -26.64 1.31
C TRP A 192 -10.76 -25.67 1.41
N VAL A 193 -10.43 -24.40 1.58
CA VAL A 193 -11.34 -23.27 1.55
C VAL A 193 -11.04 -22.44 0.30
N ALA A 194 -12.07 -22.21 -0.50
CA ALA A 194 -12.01 -21.28 -1.61
C ALA A 194 -11.90 -19.85 -1.06
N GLY A 195 -10.88 -19.14 -1.52
CA GLY A 195 -10.64 -17.76 -1.12
C GLY A 195 -11.34 -16.76 -2.03
N ARG A 196 -10.67 -15.64 -2.30
CA ARG A 196 -11.12 -14.73 -3.36
C ARG A 196 -11.13 -15.47 -4.70
N GLY A 197 -12.26 -15.36 -5.40
CA GLY A 197 -12.43 -15.90 -6.74
C GLY A 197 -11.48 -15.27 -7.78
N PRO A 198 -11.48 -15.81 -9.01
CA PRO A 198 -10.58 -15.34 -10.05
C PRO A 198 -10.85 -13.87 -10.39
N SER A 199 -9.81 -13.17 -10.85
CA SER A 199 -9.92 -11.76 -11.22
C SER A 199 -9.08 -11.45 -12.44
N THR A 200 -9.49 -10.45 -13.20
CA THR A 200 -8.79 -9.97 -14.38
C THR A 200 -8.57 -8.47 -14.25
N ARG A 201 -7.40 -8.00 -14.69
CA ARG A 201 -7.04 -6.59 -14.73
C ARG A 201 -6.41 -6.27 -16.08
N ALA A 202 -6.87 -5.21 -16.73
CA ALA A 202 -6.24 -4.77 -17.98
C ALA A 202 -4.77 -4.40 -17.76
N GLU A 203 -3.90 -4.85 -18.66
CA GLU A 203 -2.49 -4.49 -18.67
C GLU A 203 -2.29 -3.06 -19.17
N ARG A 204 -1.17 -2.45 -18.81
CA ARG A 204 -0.78 -1.15 -19.36
C ARG A 204 -0.10 -1.36 -20.71
N ASN A 205 -0.47 -0.57 -21.70
CA ASN A 205 0.10 -0.68 -23.04
C ASN A 205 1.50 -0.03 -23.18
N GLY A 206 2.01 0.63 -22.14
CA GLY A 206 3.30 1.31 -22.15
C GLY A 206 3.31 2.68 -22.85
N PHE A 207 2.17 3.14 -23.37
CA PHE A 207 1.95 4.44 -24.00
C PHE A 207 0.99 5.36 -23.23
N GLY A 208 0.63 4.97 -22.00
CA GLY A 208 -0.26 5.75 -21.13
C GLY A 208 -1.73 5.28 -21.15
N GLY A 209 -2.05 4.22 -21.91
CA GLY A 209 -3.37 3.61 -21.95
C GLY A 209 -3.40 2.16 -21.47
N GLU A 210 -4.51 1.48 -21.77
CA GLU A 210 -4.75 0.07 -21.45
C GLU A 210 -4.61 -0.79 -22.69
N SER A 211 -4.03 -1.96 -22.49
CA SER A 211 -3.92 -3.02 -23.48
C SER A 211 -5.19 -3.86 -23.50
N MET A 212 -5.43 -4.60 -24.59
CA MET A 212 -6.42 -5.66 -24.63
C MET A 212 -5.96 -6.92 -23.88
N LEU A 213 -4.66 -7.03 -23.58
CA LEU A 213 -4.10 -8.10 -22.77
C LEU A 213 -4.44 -7.86 -21.30
N VAL A 214 -4.63 -8.94 -20.55
CA VAL A 214 -4.98 -8.89 -19.14
C VAL A 214 -3.99 -9.64 -18.28
N GLU A 215 -3.83 -9.16 -17.05
CA GLU A 215 -3.33 -9.96 -15.93
C GLU A 215 -4.51 -10.72 -15.33
N TRP A 216 -4.40 -12.04 -15.30
CA TRP A 216 -5.38 -12.91 -14.68
C TRP A 216 -4.82 -13.53 -13.40
N THR A 217 -5.63 -13.56 -12.34
CA THR A 217 -5.35 -14.33 -11.13
C THR A 217 -6.38 -15.43 -10.99
N SER A 218 -5.94 -16.64 -10.67
CA SER A 218 -6.85 -17.75 -10.38
C SER A 218 -7.66 -17.53 -9.10
N GLU A 219 -8.67 -18.37 -8.89
CA GLU A 219 -9.17 -18.60 -7.54
C GLU A 219 -8.01 -19.03 -6.63
N ARG A 220 -7.96 -18.46 -5.44
CA ARG A 220 -6.99 -18.88 -4.42
C ARG A 220 -7.59 -19.96 -3.55
N TRP A 221 -6.79 -20.96 -3.22
CA TRP A 221 -7.18 -22.03 -2.32
C TRP A 221 -6.32 -22.01 -1.08
N GLY A 222 -6.94 -22.04 0.09
CA GLY A 222 -6.25 -22.10 1.39
C GLY A 222 -6.59 -23.38 2.15
N THR A 223 -5.65 -23.95 2.90
CA THR A 223 -5.95 -25.07 3.80
C THR A 223 -6.76 -24.57 5.00
N ALA A 224 -7.76 -25.34 5.44
CA ALA A 224 -8.54 -24.99 6.62
C ALA A 224 -7.74 -25.17 7.92
N GLU A 225 -6.76 -26.08 7.89
CA GLU A 225 -5.87 -26.38 8.99
C GLU A 225 -4.61 -25.48 8.96
N PRO A 226 -4.12 -25.04 10.13
CA PRO A 226 -2.81 -24.40 10.21
C PRO A 226 -1.70 -25.42 9.95
N ILE A 227 -0.58 -24.96 9.39
CA ILE A 227 0.60 -25.79 9.12
C ILE A 227 1.81 -25.17 9.82
N SER A 228 2.15 -25.69 11.00
CA SER A 228 3.27 -25.20 11.81
C SER A 228 4.46 -26.15 11.88
N ASP A 229 4.25 -27.44 11.58
CA ASP A 229 5.34 -28.43 11.62
C ASP A 229 6.27 -28.27 10.41
N ILE A 230 7.57 -28.14 10.67
CA ILE A 230 8.57 -27.88 9.63
C ILE A 230 8.70 -29.04 8.63
N SER A 231 8.56 -30.29 9.08
CA SER A 231 8.64 -31.44 8.17
C SER A 231 7.42 -31.48 7.27
N LEU A 232 6.23 -31.23 7.80
CA LEU A 232 5.01 -31.14 7.01
C LEU A 232 5.05 -30.00 5.98
N LYS A 233 5.62 -28.83 6.33
CA LYS A 233 5.81 -27.72 5.37
C LYS A 233 6.69 -28.16 4.19
N LEU A 234 7.83 -28.79 4.47
CA LEU A 234 8.78 -29.23 3.46
C LEU A 234 8.20 -30.35 2.59
N ASP A 235 7.54 -31.33 3.21
CA ASP A 235 6.90 -32.44 2.51
C ASP A 235 5.77 -31.93 1.59
N ALA A 236 4.92 -31.02 2.08
CA ALA A 236 3.86 -30.41 1.26
C ALA A 236 4.44 -29.62 0.06
N MET A 237 5.51 -28.84 0.24
CA MET A 237 6.17 -28.13 -0.86
C MET A 237 6.80 -29.09 -1.88
N ALA A 238 7.37 -30.20 -1.41
CA ALA A 238 7.92 -31.23 -2.30
C ALA A 238 6.82 -31.87 -3.16
N THR A 239 5.70 -32.26 -2.55
CA THR A 239 4.54 -32.83 -3.28
C THR A 239 3.96 -31.84 -4.29
N ILE A 240 3.88 -30.55 -3.95
CA ILE A 240 3.47 -29.50 -4.91
C ILE A 240 4.47 -29.44 -6.08
N GLY A 241 5.78 -29.45 -5.79
CA GLY A 241 6.83 -29.46 -6.80
C GLY A 241 6.69 -30.64 -7.77
N GLU A 242 6.43 -31.84 -7.27
CA GLU A 242 6.23 -33.04 -8.10
C GLU A 242 5.01 -32.91 -9.04
N VAL A 243 3.91 -32.34 -8.57
CA VAL A 243 2.72 -32.11 -9.40
C VAL A 243 3.02 -31.06 -10.47
N LEU A 244 3.66 -29.95 -10.10
CA LEU A 244 4.05 -28.90 -11.03
C LEU A 244 4.96 -29.42 -12.15
N GLU A 245 5.97 -30.23 -11.80
CA GLU A 245 6.87 -30.85 -12.77
C GLU A 245 6.13 -31.77 -13.77
N GLN A 246 5.11 -32.50 -13.31
CA GLN A 246 4.26 -33.33 -14.19
C GLN A 246 3.48 -32.49 -15.22
N HIS A 247 3.14 -31.26 -14.85
CA HIS A 247 2.46 -30.28 -15.70
C HIS A 247 3.43 -29.39 -16.48
N GLY A 248 4.73 -29.67 -16.46
CA GLY A 248 5.74 -28.99 -17.27
C GLY A 248 6.23 -27.65 -16.69
N PHE A 249 5.93 -27.36 -15.42
CA PHE A 249 6.47 -26.21 -14.72
C PHE A 249 7.92 -26.45 -14.27
N ALA A 250 8.65 -25.36 -14.06
CA ALA A 250 9.98 -25.37 -13.48
C ALA A 250 9.96 -25.91 -12.03
N PRO A 251 11.12 -26.35 -11.50
CA PRO A 251 11.20 -26.74 -10.10
C PRO A 251 10.73 -25.63 -9.16
N LEU A 252 9.89 -25.99 -8.19
CA LEU A 252 9.40 -25.05 -7.17
C LEU A 252 10.59 -24.58 -6.31
N TYR A 253 10.75 -23.26 -6.17
CA TYR A 253 11.82 -22.67 -5.36
C TYR A 253 11.28 -21.69 -4.31
N SER A 254 12.00 -21.55 -3.21
CA SER A 254 11.67 -20.61 -2.14
C SER A 254 12.29 -19.24 -2.41
N PHE A 255 11.49 -18.18 -2.30
CA PHE A 255 11.97 -16.81 -2.36
C PHE A 255 12.67 -16.35 -1.08
N ASN A 256 12.33 -16.97 0.05
CA ASN A 256 12.73 -16.52 1.37
C ASN A 256 13.71 -17.44 2.10
N ASP A 257 14.17 -18.50 1.42
CA ASP A 257 15.36 -19.25 1.82
C ASP A 257 16.61 -18.38 1.65
N PRO A 258 17.49 -18.24 2.66
CA PRO A 258 18.77 -17.54 2.53
C PRO A 258 19.65 -18.00 1.36
N ALA A 259 19.51 -19.26 0.93
CA ALA A 259 20.21 -19.81 -0.22
C ALA A 259 19.79 -19.16 -1.56
N SER A 260 18.66 -18.44 -1.60
CA SER A 260 18.22 -17.64 -2.75
C SER A 260 19.14 -16.44 -3.06
N GLY A 261 20.02 -16.05 -2.13
CA GLY A 261 20.97 -14.95 -2.30
C GLY A 261 20.43 -13.58 -1.85
N PHE A 262 19.27 -13.52 -1.21
CA PHE A 262 18.78 -12.30 -0.57
C PHE A 262 19.65 -11.86 0.62
N ASP A 263 19.71 -10.54 0.85
CA ASP A 263 20.37 -9.96 2.01
C ASP A 263 19.66 -10.41 3.31
N PRO A 264 20.38 -10.93 4.32
CA PRO A 264 19.76 -11.38 5.58
C PRO A 264 18.92 -10.30 6.27
N GLY A 265 19.37 -9.04 6.28
CA GLY A 265 18.62 -7.94 6.87
C GLY A 265 17.38 -7.53 6.07
N MET A 266 17.27 -7.95 4.81
CA MET A 266 16.04 -7.88 4.03
C MET A 266 15.09 -9.01 4.39
N LEU A 267 15.61 -10.24 4.57
CA LEU A 267 14.82 -11.40 4.99
C LEU A 267 14.20 -11.16 6.38
N GLU A 268 14.97 -10.70 7.37
CA GLU A 268 14.42 -10.34 8.69
C GLU A 268 13.31 -9.29 8.61
N ARG A 269 13.44 -8.30 7.71
CA ARG A 269 12.46 -7.22 7.58
C ARG A 269 11.17 -7.67 6.90
N LEU A 270 11.26 -8.55 5.90
CA LEU A 270 10.11 -8.99 5.11
C LEU A 270 9.43 -10.23 5.70
N TYR A 271 10.20 -11.13 6.30
CA TYR A 271 9.75 -12.43 6.77
C TYR A 271 10.01 -12.66 8.27
N GLY A 272 10.46 -11.65 9.01
CA GLY A 272 10.64 -11.71 10.48
C GLY A 272 11.93 -12.41 10.94
N SER A 273 12.59 -13.19 10.07
CA SER A 273 13.83 -13.90 10.37
C SER A 273 14.67 -14.13 9.11
N ASP A 274 16.00 -14.27 9.26
CA ASP A 274 16.91 -14.75 8.22
C ASP A 274 17.08 -16.28 8.24
N ASP A 275 16.40 -17.02 9.11
CA ASP A 275 16.28 -18.48 9.05
C ASP A 275 14.85 -18.84 8.67
N ILE A 276 14.69 -19.49 7.51
CA ILE A 276 13.38 -19.94 6.99
C ILE A 276 12.59 -20.79 7.99
N ARG A 277 13.28 -21.52 8.89
CA ARG A 277 12.61 -22.35 9.91
C ARG A 277 11.91 -21.55 10.99
N THR A 278 12.28 -20.28 11.16
CA THR A 278 11.73 -19.36 12.15
C THR A 278 10.96 -18.21 11.52
N GLN A 279 10.74 -18.24 10.21
CA GLN A 279 9.90 -17.25 9.51
C GLN A 279 8.41 -17.61 9.63
N PRO A 280 7.53 -16.66 10.04
CA PRO A 280 6.07 -16.84 10.01
C PRO A 280 5.47 -16.94 8.61
N GLU A 281 6.17 -16.51 7.56
CA GLU A 281 5.71 -16.61 6.18
C GLU A 281 6.71 -17.41 5.35
N TRP A 282 6.21 -18.31 4.51
CA TRP A 282 6.96 -19.08 3.53
C TRP A 282 6.44 -18.70 2.16
N GLU A 283 7.31 -18.30 1.24
CA GLU A 283 6.92 -17.90 -0.11
C GLU A 283 7.66 -18.75 -1.15
N TRP A 284 6.90 -19.47 -1.95
CA TRP A 284 7.42 -20.36 -3.00
C TRP A 284 6.82 -20.01 -4.36
N TYR A 285 7.61 -20.28 -5.38
CA TYR A 285 7.31 -19.90 -6.76
C TYR A 285 7.70 -20.97 -7.75
N SER A 286 6.92 -21.08 -8.82
CA SER A 286 7.28 -21.79 -10.04
C SER A 286 6.67 -21.08 -11.26
N GLU A 287 7.17 -21.42 -12.45
CA GLU A 287 6.72 -20.87 -13.73
C GLU A 287 6.81 -21.90 -14.87
N ASP A 288 6.07 -21.69 -15.95
CA ASP A 288 6.05 -22.55 -17.14
C ASP A 288 6.89 -21.96 -18.30
N TYR A 289 7.96 -21.21 -18.00
CA TYR A 289 8.76 -20.48 -19.01
C TYR A 289 9.10 -21.36 -20.23
N PRO A 290 8.88 -20.88 -21.48
CA PRO A 290 8.57 -19.49 -21.87
C PRO A 290 7.10 -19.09 -21.77
N GLY A 291 6.25 -19.91 -21.16
CA GLY A 291 4.87 -19.56 -20.87
C GLY A 291 4.72 -18.43 -19.83
N PRO A 292 3.52 -17.85 -19.71
CA PRO A 292 3.26 -16.73 -18.81
C PRO A 292 2.83 -17.16 -17.40
N MET A 293 2.56 -18.43 -17.15
CA MET A 293 1.92 -18.87 -15.90
C MET A 293 2.90 -18.85 -14.74
N ARG A 294 2.55 -18.12 -13.69
CA ARG A 294 3.32 -18.06 -12.44
C ARG A 294 2.51 -18.67 -11.32
N PHE A 295 3.04 -19.74 -10.74
CA PHE A 295 2.46 -20.42 -9.59
C PHE A 295 3.06 -19.86 -8.29
N TYR A 296 2.21 -19.65 -7.30
CA TYR A 296 2.61 -19.25 -5.95
C TYR A 296 2.05 -20.22 -4.93
N ALA A 297 2.89 -20.62 -3.97
CA ALA A 297 2.51 -21.39 -2.79
C ALA A 297 3.08 -20.73 -1.54
N ASN A 298 2.20 -20.29 -0.64
CA ASN A 298 2.58 -19.54 0.54
C ASN A 298 2.06 -20.21 1.81
N ILE A 299 2.90 -20.38 2.84
CA ILE A 299 2.47 -20.86 4.16
C ILE A 299 2.58 -19.72 5.17
N THR A 300 1.47 -19.43 5.84
CA THR A 300 1.44 -18.54 7.01
C THR A 300 1.39 -19.39 8.29
N ASP A 301 2.39 -19.24 9.15
CA ASP A 301 2.51 -19.89 10.46
C ASP A 301 2.65 -18.82 11.56
N LEU A 302 1.53 -18.48 12.19
CA LEU A 302 1.50 -17.41 13.18
C LEU A 302 2.01 -17.86 14.55
N THR A 303 2.47 -19.11 14.71
CA THR A 303 3.17 -19.53 15.93
C THR A 303 4.55 -18.90 16.04
N LEU A 304 5.08 -18.37 14.94
CA LEU A 304 6.37 -17.68 14.81
C LEU A 304 6.21 -16.15 14.74
N ASP A 305 4.99 -15.63 14.91
CA ASP A 305 4.66 -14.20 14.87
C ASP A 305 4.68 -13.59 16.27
N ASP A 306 5.88 -13.32 16.79
CA ASP A 306 6.09 -12.87 18.18
C ASP A 306 5.45 -11.50 18.48
N ASP A 307 5.40 -10.58 17.50
CA ASP A 307 4.91 -9.21 17.69
C ASP A 307 3.49 -8.98 17.16
N GLY A 308 2.90 -9.98 16.50
CA GLY A 308 1.54 -9.93 15.95
C GLY A 308 1.41 -9.17 14.63
N SER A 309 2.53 -8.72 14.04
CA SER A 309 2.50 -7.91 12.82
C SER A 309 2.06 -8.71 11.60
N PHE A 310 2.47 -9.99 11.50
CA PHE A 310 2.07 -10.87 10.40
C PHE A 310 0.59 -11.24 10.50
N ARG A 311 0.08 -11.52 11.70
CA ARG A 311 -1.35 -11.72 11.95
C ARG A 311 -2.17 -10.53 11.49
N ALA A 312 -1.79 -9.32 11.93
CA ALA A 312 -2.50 -8.10 11.54
C ALA A 312 -2.49 -7.87 10.02
N ALA A 313 -1.36 -8.13 9.35
CA ALA A 313 -1.25 -8.02 7.91
C ALA A 313 -2.14 -9.06 7.19
N ARG A 314 -2.16 -10.30 7.67
CA ARG A 314 -2.96 -11.38 7.08
C ARG A 314 -4.45 -11.16 7.27
N GLU A 315 -4.89 -10.75 8.46
CA GLU A 315 -6.28 -10.36 8.75
C GLU A 315 -6.75 -9.24 7.82
N ALA A 316 -5.90 -8.24 7.56
CA ALA A 316 -6.19 -7.18 6.59
C ALA A 316 -6.29 -7.72 5.15
N GLN A 317 -5.46 -8.69 4.77
CA GLN A 317 -5.46 -9.29 3.43
C GLN A 317 -6.73 -10.12 3.16
N VAL A 318 -7.22 -10.86 4.16
CA VAL A 318 -8.44 -11.69 4.06
C VAL A 318 -9.71 -10.96 4.43
N ALA A 319 -9.63 -9.67 4.78
CA ALA A 319 -10.79 -8.91 5.20
C ALA A 319 -11.92 -8.99 4.15
N GLY A 320 -13.04 -9.60 4.54
CA GLY A 320 -14.20 -9.80 3.66
C GLY A 320 -14.17 -11.08 2.80
N SER A 321 -13.28 -12.03 3.07
CA SER A 321 -13.35 -13.40 2.55
C SER A 321 -13.37 -14.43 3.68
N ASP A 322 -13.69 -15.68 3.32
CA ASP A 322 -13.64 -16.82 4.23
C ASP A 322 -12.24 -17.46 4.28
N GLU A 323 -11.23 -16.81 3.70
CA GLU A 323 -9.86 -17.33 3.68
C GLU A 323 -9.29 -17.49 5.10
N PRO A 324 -8.71 -18.66 5.41
CA PRO A 324 -7.95 -18.85 6.63
C PRO A 324 -6.75 -17.90 6.72
N ILE A 325 -6.45 -17.45 7.95
CA ILE A 325 -5.30 -16.61 8.26
C ILE A 325 -4.01 -17.41 8.49
N GLU A 326 -4.10 -18.73 8.59
CA GLU A 326 -2.96 -19.64 8.78
C GLU A 326 -3.09 -20.81 7.80
N GLY A 327 -1.97 -21.47 7.51
CA GLY A 327 -1.91 -22.61 6.61
C GLY A 327 -1.36 -22.28 5.22
N LEU A 328 -1.48 -23.25 4.32
CA LEU A 328 -1.00 -23.17 2.94
C LEU A 328 -2.03 -22.46 2.06
N ARG A 329 -1.55 -21.60 1.16
CA ARG A 329 -2.31 -20.93 0.12
C ARG A 329 -1.66 -21.14 -1.22
N ILE A 330 -2.44 -21.47 -2.24
CA ILE A 330 -1.97 -21.69 -3.60
C ILE A 330 -2.80 -20.90 -4.61
N GLY A 331 -2.17 -20.53 -5.72
CA GLY A 331 -2.84 -19.88 -6.84
C GLY A 331 -1.90 -19.48 -7.96
N PHE A 332 -2.49 -19.04 -9.06
CA PHE A 332 -1.77 -18.55 -10.25
C PHE A 332 -1.94 -17.05 -10.45
N LEU A 333 -0.88 -16.44 -10.97
CA LEU A 333 -0.87 -15.13 -11.61
C LEU A 333 -0.38 -15.34 -13.05
N VAL A 334 -1.14 -14.87 -14.03
CA VAL A 334 -0.80 -15.03 -15.44
C VAL A 334 -0.91 -13.65 -16.11
N PRO A 335 0.21 -12.95 -16.32
CA PRO A 335 0.23 -11.64 -16.94
C PRO A 335 0.10 -11.76 -18.46
N GLU A 336 -0.26 -10.65 -19.10
CA GLU A 336 -0.17 -10.48 -20.55
C GLU A 336 -0.84 -11.58 -21.40
N VAL A 337 -2.01 -12.06 -20.99
CA VAL A 337 -2.79 -13.03 -21.78
C VAL A 337 -3.91 -12.36 -22.55
N LEU A 338 -4.17 -12.85 -23.76
CA LEU A 338 -5.25 -12.41 -24.63
C LEU A 338 -6.36 -13.46 -24.64
N SER A 339 -7.62 -13.04 -24.49
CA SER A 339 -8.77 -13.94 -24.65
C SER A 339 -8.88 -14.39 -26.10
N GLU A 340 -9.22 -15.66 -26.31
CA GLU A 340 -9.54 -16.20 -27.64
C GLU A 340 -10.68 -15.45 -28.32
N ALA A 341 -11.66 -14.99 -27.54
CA ALA A 341 -12.79 -14.22 -28.04
C ALA A 341 -12.38 -12.84 -28.60
N ASP A 342 -11.27 -12.28 -28.10
CA ASP A 342 -10.80 -10.94 -28.43
C ASP A 342 -9.74 -10.94 -29.54
N ARG A 343 -9.31 -12.12 -30.03
CA ARG A 343 -8.20 -12.24 -31.01
C ARG A 343 -8.47 -11.49 -32.32
N ASP A 344 -9.67 -11.63 -32.88
CA ASP A 344 -10.02 -10.98 -34.15
C ASP A 344 -10.07 -9.45 -34.00
N GLU A 345 -10.59 -8.97 -32.87
CA GLU A 345 -10.62 -7.54 -32.55
C GLU A 345 -9.21 -7.00 -32.31
N PHE A 346 -8.36 -7.75 -31.60
CA PHE A 346 -6.96 -7.40 -31.38
C PHE A 346 -6.21 -7.24 -32.71
N VAL A 347 -6.32 -8.21 -33.63
CA VAL A 347 -5.70 -8.12 -34.96
C VAL A 347 -6.22 -6.92 -35.75
N THR A 348 -7.53 -6.67 -35.69
CA THR A 348 -8.16 -5.54 -36.39
C THR A 348 -7.63 -4.21 -35.86
N ARG A 349 -7.58 -4.03 -34.53
CA ARG A 349 -7.06 -2.80 -33.92
C ARG A 349 -5.56 -2.65 -34.12
N MET A 350 -4.79 -3.73 -34.06
CA MET A 350 -3.34 -3.70 -34.31
C MET A 350 -2.98 -3.23 -35.73
N ALA A 351 -3.87 -3.44 -36.73
CA ALA A 351 -3.64 -2.97 -38.08
C ALA A 351 -3.55 -1.44 -38.19
N ASP A 352 -4.15 -0.70 -37.25
CA ASP A 352 -4.02 0.74 -37.19
C ASP A 352 -2.63 1.16 -36.70
N TYR A 353 -1.89 0.30 -35.99
CA TYR A 353 -0.61 0.61 -35.31
C TYR A 353 0.60 -0.16 -35.89
N PRO A 354 1.07 0.14 -37.12
CA PRO A 354 2.15 -0.58 -37.78
C PRO A 354 3.53 -0.45 -37.10
N ASP A 355 3.74 0.61 -36.31
CA ASP A 355 5.01 0.92 -35.62
C ASP A 355 5.01 0.56 -34.12
N GLY A 356 3.99 -0.16 -33.63
CA GLY A 356 3.77 -0.40 -32.19
C GLY A 356 4.68 -1.45 -31.52
N GLY A 357 5.56 -2.10 -32.29
CA GLY A 357 6.47 -3.17 -31.85
C GLY A 357 7.64 -2.67 -31.01
#